data_AF-A0A158L5L5-F1
#
_entry.id   AF-A0A158L5L5-F1
#
_cell.length_a   1.000
_cell.length_b   1.000
_cell.length_c   1.000
_cell.angle_alpha   90.00
_cell.angle_beta   90.00
_cell.angle_gamma   90.00
#
_symmetry.space_group_name_H-M   'P 1'
#
loop_
_entity.id
_entity.type
_entity.pdbx_description
1 polymer ?
#
loop_
_entity_poly.entity_id
_entity_poly.type
_entity_poly.pdbx_seq_one_letter_code
_entity_poly.pdbx_strand_id
1 'polypeptide(L)'
;MVQRRDFTYITPTFIEQEIDHLARMIGSRHWHRSAAWPVSYWRERIEELRHAPTVAPLQQEGLRSLLAELERIAAQLDPVAGYGELPQADAHAASAALGEARR
;
A
#
# COMPACT_ATOMS: atom_id res chain seq x y z
N MET A 1 21.73 -0.44 -11.83
CA MET A 1 22.53 -1.47 -11.14
C MET A 1 21.68 -2.01 -10.00
N VAL A 2 20.99 -3.14 -10.21
CA VAL A 2 20.30 -3.85 -9.13
C VAL A 2 21.39 -4.49 -8.28
N GLN A 3 21.56 -4.01 -7.06
CA GLN A 3 22.41 -4.68 -6.07
C GLN A 3 21.81 -6.07 -5.85
N ARG A 4 22.47 -7.13 -6.32
CA ARG A 4 22.14 -8.49 -5.91
C ARG A 4 22.38 -8.56 -4.41
N ARG A 5 21.32 -8.34 -3.64
CA ARG A 5 21.35 -8.40 -2.18
C ARG A 5 21.58 -9.87 -1.82
N ASP A 6 22.70 -10.15 -1.17
CA ASP A 6 23.08 -11.49 -0.73
C ASP A 6 21.97 -12.08 0.15
N PHE A 7 21.26 -13.10 -0.32
CA PHE A 7 20.11 -13.66 0.41
C PHE A 7 20.52 -14.63 1.54
N THR A 8 21.82 -14.76 1.78
CA THR A 8 22.41 -15.66 2.80
C THR A 8 21.94 -15.33 4.22
N TYR A 9 21.43 -14.12 4.47
CA TYR A 9 20.86 -13.70 5.77
C TYR A 9 19.33 -13.78 5.85
N ILE A 10 18.62 -14.20 4.80
CA ILE A 10 17.15 -14.31 4.82
C ILE A 10 16.73 -15.57 5.58
N THR A 11 16.46 -15.39 6.87
CA THR A 11 15.85 -16.41 7.73
C THR A 11 14.32 -16.31 7.69
N PRO A 12 13.60 -17.38 8.08
CA PRO A 12 12.13 -17.32 8.20
C PRO A 12 11.65 -16.20 9.13
N THR A 13 12.35 -15.96 10.24
CA THR A 13 12.03 -14.89 11.19
C THR A 13 12.24 -13.49 10.58
N PHE A 14 13.26 -13.32 9.74
CA PHE A 14 13.45 -12.08 9.00
C PHE A 14 12.28 -11.83 8.04
N ILE A 15 11.83 -12.86 7.32
CA ILE A 15 10.71 -12.75 6.38
C ILE A 15 9.42 -12.34 7.10
N GLU A 16 9.14 -12.90 8.29
CA GLU A 16 7.98 -12.50 9.11
C GLU A 16 8.06 -11.03 9.53
N GLN A 17 9.20 -10.60 10.06
CA GLN A 17 9.41 -9.21 10.47
C GLN A 17 9.28 -8.24 9.29
N GLU A 18 9.80 -8.63 8.13
CA GLU A 18 9.73 -7.83 6.91
C GLU A 18 8.27 -7.75 6.39
N ILE A 19 7.50 -8.85 6.44
CA ILE A 19 6.06 -8.86 6.12
C ILE A 19 5.30 -7.89 7.04
N ASP A 20 5.53 -7.96 8.35
CA ASP A 20 4.88 -7.07 9.32
C ASP A 20 5.27 -5.60 9.12
N HIS A 21 6.55 -5.35 8.82
CA HIS A 21 7.05 -4.01 8.52
C HIS A 21 6.39 -3.43 7.26
N LEU A 22 6.35 -4.22 6.18
CA LEU A 22 5.70 -3.82 4.92
C LEU A 22 4.20 -3.59 5.12
N ALA A 23 3.51 -4.46 5.87
CA ALA A 23 2.10 -4.29 6.20
C ALA A 23 1.82 -2.95 6.89
N ARG A 24 2.62 -2.59 7.90
CA ARG A 24 2.48 -1.31 8.61
C ARG A 24 2.77 -0.11 7.72
N MET A 25 3.77 -0.20 6.85
CA MET A 25 4.10 0.90 5.94
C MET A 25 3.03 1.09 4.87
N ILE A 26 2.61 0.02 4.21
CA ILE A 26 1.54 0.04 3.18
C ILE A 26 0.21 0.49 3.80
N GLY A 27 -0.08 0.16 5.06
CA GLY A 27 -1.28 0.68 5.73
C GLY A 27 -1.19 2.15 6.14
N SER A 28 -0.01 2.77 6.09
CA SER A 28 0.21 4.11 6.65
C SER A 28 -0.16 5.22 5.66
N ARG A 29 -1.21 5.99 6.00
CA ARG A 29 -1.60 7.21 5.27
C ARG A 29 -0.51 8.28 5.23
N HIS A 30 0.41 8.28 6.19
CA HIS A 30 1.55 9.20 6.17
C HIS A 30 2.54 8.80 5.08
N TRP A 31 2.84 7.50 4.97
CA TRP A 31 3.74 6.97 3.95
C TRP A 31 3.19 7.21 2.53
N HIS A 32 1.88 7.04 2.32
CA HIS A 32 1.22 7.37 1.05
C HIS A 32 1.43 8.82 0.61
N ARG A 33 1.41 9.75 1.56
CA ARG A 33 1.59 11.18 1.29
C ARG A 33 3.05 11.58 1.11
N SER A 34 3.94 10.92 1.83
CA SER A 34 5.37 11.24 1.79
C SER A 34 6.06 10.69 0.54
N ALA A 35 5.40 9.84 -0.25
CA ALA A 35 5.94 9.17 -1.43
C ALA A 35 7.37 8.63 -1.17
N ALA A 36 7.60 8.12 0.05
CA ALA A 36 8.94 7.93 0.60
C ALA A 36 9.81 7.05 -0.33
N TRP A 37 9.17 6.18 -1.11
CA TRP A 37 9.77 5.38 -2.17
C TRP A 37 8.70 5.04 -3.23
N PRO A 38 9.06 4.90 -4.53
CA PRO A 38 8.11 4.55 -5.59
C PRO A 38 7.44 3.18 -5.37
N VAL A 39 6.19 3.01 -5.79
CA VAL A 39 5.48 1.71 -5.76
C VAL A 39 6.31 0.60 -6.40
N SER A 40 6.98 0.89 -7.53
CA SER A 40 7.82 -0.08 -8.25
C SER A 40 8.94 -0.66 -7.38
N TYR A 41 9.52 0.14 -6.48
CA TYR A 41 10.56 -0.33 -5.56
C TYR A 41 10.01 -1.38 -4.57
N TRP A 42 8.81 -1.17 -4.04
CA TRP A 42 8.18 -2.10 -3.10
C TRP A 42 7.66 -3.36 -3.77
N ARG A 43 7.15 -3.23 -5.01
CA ARG A 43 6.79 -4.39 -5.84
C ARG A 43 8.01 -5.29 -6.03
N GLU A 44 9.13 -4.73 -6.48
CA GLU A 44 10.38 -5.47 -6.66
C GLU A 44 10.82 -6.13 -5.34
N ARG A 45 10.74 -5.41 -4.21
CA ARG A 45 11.08 -5.95 -2.89
C ARG A 45 10.21 -7.14 -2.47
N ILE A 46 8.89 -7.06 -2.66
CA ILE A 46 7.97 -8.14 -2.32
C ILE A 46 8.20 -9.35 -3.23
N GLU A 47 8.46 -9.13 -4.52
CA GLU A 47 8.80 -10.19 -5.47
C GLU A 47 10.12 -10.89 -5.12
N GLU A 48 11.17 -10.12 -4.79
CA GLU A 48 12.45 -10.66 -4.29
C GLU A 48 12.23 -11.59 -3.09
N LEU A 49 11.42 -11.16 -2.12
CA LEU A 49 11.10 -11.97 -0.93
C LEU A 49 10.37 -13.25 -1.32
N ARG A 50 9.38 -13.20 -2.22
CA ARG A 50 8.62 -14.39 -2.66
C ARG A 50 9.49 -15.46 -3.32
N HIS A 51 10.58 -15.05 -3.96
CA HIS A 51 11.53 -15.94 -4.61
C HIS A 51 12.61 -16.48 -3.66
N ALA A 52 12.67 -16.04 -2.41
CA ALA A 52 13.63 -16.56 -1.45
C ALA A 52 13.31 -18.03 -1.09
N PRO A 53 14.32 -18.91 -1.08
CA PRO A 53 14.12 -20.36 -0.88
C PRO A 53 13.64 -20.71 0.54
N THR A 54 13.79 -19.80 1.50
CA THR A 54 13.44 -19.98 2.92
C THR A 54 12.01 -19.58 3.26
N VAL A 55 11.22 -19.11 2.28
CA VAL A 55 9.83 -18.66 2.51
C VAL A 55 8.90 -19.85 2.70
N ALA A 56 8.21 -19.87 3.84
CA ALA A 56 7.18 -20.85 4.11
C ALA A 56 5.89 -20.56 3.31
N PRO A 57 5.03 -21.57 3.03
CA PRO A 57 3.78 -21.36 2.30
C PRO A 57 2.87 -20.26 2.87
N LEU A 58 2.78 -20.16 4.20
CA LEU A 58 2.00 -19.12 4.88
C LEU A 58 2.59 -17.71 4.64
N GLN A 59 3.92 -17.60 4.65
CA GLN A 59 4.62 -16.35 4.37
C GLN A 59 4.46 -15.96 2.89
N GLN A 60 4.43 -16.92 1.96
CA GLN A 60 4.10 -16.67 0.55
C GLN A 60 2.69 -16.11 0.36
N GLU A 61 1.71 -16.57 1.15
CA GLU A 61 0.37 -16.01 1.13
C GLU A 61 0.34 -14.59 1.69
N GLY A 62 1.03 -14.32 2.80
CA GLY A 62 1.21 -12.96 3.32
C GLY A 62 1.83 -12.01 2.31
N LEU A 63 2.89 -12.43 1.60
CA LEU A 63 3.54 -11.63 0.56
C LEU A 63 2.64 -11.38 -0.66
N ARG A 64 1.80 -12.36 -1.06
CA ARG A 64 0.81 -12.17 -2.14
C ARG A 64 -0.26 -11.15 -1.74
N SER A 65 -0.74 -11.21 -0.50
CA SER A 65 -1.71 -10.24 0.03
C SER A 65 -1.12 -8.82 0.09
N LEU A 66 0.14 -8.69 0.52
CA LEU A 66 0.85 -7.40 0.52
C LEU A 66 1.00 -6.83 -0.89
N LEU A 67 1.34 -7.67 -1.87
CA LEU A 67 1.46 -7.24 -3.26
C LEU A 67 0.11 -6.71 -3.79
N ALA A 68 -0.98 -7.44 -3.55
CA ALA A 68 -2.31 -7.02 -3.97
C ALA A 68 -2.75 -5.70 -3.30
N GLU A 69 -2.44 -5.52 -2.01
CA GLU A 69 -2.76 -4.28 -1.30
C GLU A 69 -1.95 -3.09 -1.83
N LEU A 70 -0.64 -3.30 -2.06
CA LEU A 70 0.23 -2.29 -2.66
C LEU A 70 -0.30 -1.84 -4.04
N GLU A 71 -0.75 -2.77 -4.88
CA GLU A 71 -1.30 -2.46 -6.19
C GLU A 71 -2.63 -1.70 -6.11
N ARG A 72 -3.50 -2.07 -5.17
CA ARG A 72 -4.75 -1.34 -4.92
C ARG A 72 -4.48 0.09 -4.49
N ILE A 73 -3.50 0.30 -3.62
CA ILE A 73 -3.10 1.65 -3.17
C ILE A 73 -2.47 2.42 -4.33
N ALA A 74 -1.60 1.79 -5.12
CA ALA A 74 -0.98 2.42 -6.28
C ALA A 74 -2.04 2.94 -7.27
N ALA A 75 -3.08 2.15 -7.52
CA ALA A 75 -4.21 2.54 -8.37
C ALA A 75 -5.00 3.74 -7.79
N GLN A 76 -5.13 3.84 -6.47
CA GLN A 76 -5.78 4.97 -5.81
C GLN A 76 -4.91 6.24 -5.79
N LEU A 77 -3.58 6.08 -5.79
CA LEU A 77 -2.63 7.19 -5.78
C LEU A 77 -2.36 7.75 -7.18
N ASP A 78 -2.67 7.01 -8.25
CA ASP A 78 -2.59 7.51 -9.62
C ASP A 78 -3.72 8.53 -9.87
N PRO A 79 -3.40 9.83 -10.06
CA PRO A 79 -4.41 10.86 -10.29
C PRO A 79 -5.21 10.65 -11.59
N VAL A 80 -4.77 9.76 -12.50
CA VAL A 80 -5.50 9.42 -13.72
C VAL A 80 -6.67 8.45 -13.45
N ALA A 81 -6.65 7.70 -12.34
CA ALA A 81 -7.76 6.82 -11.96
C ALA A 81 -8.98 7.57 -11.38
N GLY A 82 -8.89 8.90 -11.25
CA GLY A 82 -9.88 9.78 -10.63
C GLY A 82 -10.97 10.36 -11.55
N TYR A 83 -11.27 9.74 -12.70
CA TYR A 83 -12.48 10.03 -13.48
C TYR A 83 -13.29 8.76 -13.73
N GLY A 84 -13.63 8.07 -12.65
CA GLY A 84 -14.41 6.85 -12.69
C GLY A 84 -14.99 6.53 -11.32
N GLU A 85 -15.83 7.44 -10.83
CA GLU A 85 -16.93 7.11 -9.92
C GLU A 85 -16.54 6.42 -8.59
N LEU A 86 -16.03 7.20 -7.65
CA LEU A 86 -16.25 6.90 -6.22
C LEU A 86 -17.53 7.63 -5.80
N PRO A 87 -18.57 6.94 -5.28
CA PRO A 87 -19.70 7.63 -4.68
C PRO A 87 -19.15 8.39 -3.47
N GLN A 88 -19.27 9.71 -3.54
CA GLN A 88 -18.98 10.63 -2.46
C GLN A 88 -19.96 10.35 -1.31
N ALA A 89 -19.62 9.36 -0.49
CA ALA A 89 -20.23 9.17 0.80
C ALA A 89 -19.76 10.33 1.70
N ASP A 90 -20.77 11.14 2.03
CA ASP A 90 -20.92 11.95 3.24
C ASP A 90 -20.65 13.47 3.21
N ALA A 91 -21.71 14.15 3.65
CA ALA A 91 -21.69 15.19 4.67
C ALA A 91 -21.31 16.62 4.27
N HIS A 92 -22.09 17.27 3.40
CA HIS A 92 -22.25 18.74 3.45
C HIS A 92 -23.63 19.23 2.97
N ALA A 93 -24.72 18.59 3.41
CA ALA A 93 -26.10 19.05 3.12
C ALA A 93 -26.82 19.69 4.33
N ALA A 94 -26.14 19.98 5.44
CA ALA A 94 -26.81 20.36 6.70
C ALA A 94 -26.39 21.72 7.29
N SER A 95 -25.94 22.70 6.52
CA SER A 95 -25.64 24.04 7.09
C SER A 95 -25.91 25.26 6.21
N ALA A 96 -26.65 25.15 5.10
CA ALA A 96 -26.95 26.29 4.23
C ALA A 96 -28.46 26.57 4.04
N ALA A 97 -29.27 26.37 5.08
CA ALA A 97 -30.72 26.68 5.04
C ALA A 97 -31.21 27.45 6.27
N LEU A 98 -30.36 28.27 6.88
CA LEU A 98 -30.74 29.21 7.95
C LEU A 98 -30.09 30.56 7.67
N GLY A 99 -30.60 31.29 6.68
CA GLY A 99 -30.01 32.58 6.36
C GLY A 99 -30.59 33.40 5.22
N GLU A 100 -31.83 33.21 4.76
CA GLU A 100 -32.44 34.23 3.91
C GLU A 100 -33.97 34.10 3.80
N ALA A 101 -34.67 34.82 4.68
CA ALA A 101 -36.03 35.28 4.42
C ALA A 101 -36.26 36.57 5.23
N ARG A 102 -35.55 37.63 4.82
CA ARG A 102 -35.85 39.00 5.22
C ARG A 102 -36.22 39.79 3.97
N ARG A 103 -37.51 39.76 3.63
CA ARG A 103 -38.23 40.90 3.04
C ARG A 103 -39.73 40.69 3.17
#